data_AF-A0A3P6T2P8-F1
#
_entry.id   AF-A0A3P6T2P8-F1
#
_cell.length_a   1.000
_cell.length_b   1.000
_cell.length_c   1.000
_cell.angle_alpha   90.00
_cell.angle_beta   90.00
_cell.angle_gamma   90.00
#
_symmetry.space_group_name_H-M   'P 1'
#
loop_
_entity.id
_entity.type
_entity.pdbx_description
1 polymer ?
#
loop_
_entity_poly.entity_id
_entity_poly.type
_entity_poly.pdbx_seq_one_letter_code
_entity_poly.pdbx_strand_id
1 'polypeptide(L)'
;MGFGYILANRWTRCYLLCSQPNDISVVVLYVYKNHKRRLKNNETSAISLGTFVGLETGFELKKQNNTMCVITQPDILTVSFQAAEILTMWETWIYHTCFKGSLFYAQLVDAPESSRAYESLNCEVRLHIHDGRIALVDGYPQRLIGFWFLSEIIRVCFNDNKLQFFANDRSGLDDGMYSLVCGRIQLLEKHYNLANKPGLLTAFMKQKEGDGLWYEDKFADSSQTGIQHSSTFSIQNPDINQLGLS
;
A
#
# COMPACT_ATOMS: atom_id res chain seq x y z
N MET A 1 -1.03 8.62 -20.14
CA MET A 1 0.44 8.50 -20.32
C MET A 1 0.95 9.79 -20.96
N GLY A 2 2.15 10.27 -20.63
CA GLY A 2 2.55 11.63 -21.02
C GLY A 2 3.97 12.01 -20.63
N PHE A 3 4.30 13.29 -20.81
CA PHE A 3 5.61 13.83 -20.46
C PHE A 3 5.74 14.06 -18.95
N GLY A 4 6.96 13.88 -18.45
CA GLY A 4 7.35 14.23 -17.09
C GLY A 4 8.85 14.47 -17.03
N TYR A 5 9.35 14.72 -15.82
CA TYR A 5 10.78 14.76 -15.55
C TYR A 5 11.13 13.66 -14.56
N ILE A 6 12.16 12.88 -14.84
CA ILE A 6 12.66 11.85 -13.93
C ILE A 6 13.86 12.39 -13.17
N LEU A 7 13.96 12.08 -11.88
CA LEU A 7 15.13 12.38 -11.08
C LEU A 7 16.08 11.18 -11.05
N ALA A 8 17.24 11.33 -11.70
CA ALA A 8 18.44 10.56 -11.38
C ALA A 8 19.37 11.49 -10.57
N ASN A 9 20.45 11.99 -11.17
CA ASN A 9 21.27 13.05 -10.54
C ASN A 9 20.64 14.45 -10.70
N ARG A 10 19.95 14.67 -11.83
CA ARG A 10 19.24 15.90 -12.19
C ARG A 10 17.92 15.56 -12.88
N TRP A 11 16.96 16.48 -12.80
CA TRP A 11 15.70 16.38 -13.51
C TRP A 11 15.92 16.32 -15.03
N THR A 12 15.44 15.25 -15.65
CA THR A 12 15.56 15.03 -17.09
C THR A 12 14.19 14.79 -17.69
N ARG A 13 13.85 15.54 -18.74
CA ARG A 13 12.59 15.35 -19.45
C ARG A 13 12.52 13.94 -20.04
N CYS A 14 11.41 13.27 -19.82
CA CYS A 14 11.14 11.92 -20.29
C CYS A 14 9.68 11.80 -20.76
N TYR A 15 9.39 10.66 -21.39
CA TYR A 15 8.04 10.24 -21.73
C TYR A 15 7.73 8.97 -20.93
N LEU A 16 6.65 8.99 -20.17
CA LEU A 16 6.26 7.91 -19.27
C LEU A 16 5.07 7.15 -19.82
N LEU A 17 5.13 5.83 -19.71
CA LEU A 17 4.08 4.91 -20.11
C LEU A 17 3.91 3.88 -18.99
N CYS A 18 2.71 3.75 -18.44
CA CYS A 18 2.39 2.59 -17.62
C CYS A 18 1.48 1.66 -18.40
N SER A 19 1.85 0.39 -18.51
CA SER A 19 1.14 -0.60 -19.29
C SER A 19 1.01 -1.88 -18.50
N GLN A 20 -0.13 -2.52 -18.62
CA GLN A 20 -0.32 -3.92 -18.25
C GLN A 20 -0.38 -4.72 -19.55
N PRO A 21 0.72 -5.40 -19.96
CA PRO A 21 0.81 -6.08 -21.26
C PRO A 21 -0.34 -7.06 -21.57
N ASN A 22 -0.90 -7.71 -20.54
CA ASN A 22 -2.08 -8.57 -20.58
C ASN A 22 -2.68 -8.74 -19.17
N ASP A 23 -3.88 -9.31 -19.06
CA ASP A 23 -4.65 -9.40 -17.79
C ASP A 23 -3.93 -10.18 -16.65
N ILE A 24 -2.90 -10.96 -16.97
CA ILE A 24 -2.15 -11.81 -16.02
C ILE A 24 -0.77 -11.20 -15.72
N SER A 25 -0.33 -10.23 -16.53
CA SER A 25 0.98 -9.60 -16.41
C SER A 25 1.01 -8.54 -15.31
N VAL A 26 2.17 -8.43 -14.67
CA VAL A 26 2.47 -7.34 -13.75
C VAL A 26 2.49 -6.01 -14.50
N VAL A 27 1.96 -4.97 -13.87
CA VAL A 27 2.01 -3.61 -14.40
C VAL A 27 3.46 -3.14 -14.50
N VAL A 28 3.83 -2.58 -15.65
CA VAL A 28 5.18 -2.07 -15.89
C VAL A 28 5.12 -0.58 -16.21
N LEU A 29 5.96 0.19 -15.52
CA LEU A 29 6.18 1.59 -15.78
C LEU A 29 7.44 1.78 -16.64
N TYR A 30 7.24 2.12 -17.90
CA TYR A 30 8.29 2.38 -18.87
C TYR A 30 8.65 3.85 -18.92
N VAL A 31 9.96 4.12 -18.89
CA VAL A 31 10.55 5.43 -19.04
C VAL A 31 11.24 5.50 -20.39
N TYR A 32 10.81 6.41 -21.26
CA TYR A 32 11.45 6.69 -22.53
C TYR A 32 12.13 8.06 -22.50
N LYS A 33 13.25 8.21 -23.19
CA LYS A 33 13.92 9.53 -23.34
C LYS A 33 12.97 10.58 -23.95
N ASN A 34 12.13 10.18 -24.89
CA ASN A 34 11.16 11.05 -25.57
C ASN A 34 10.11 10.22 -26.33
N HIS A 35 9.09 10.90 -26.87
CA HIS A 35 8.02 10.28 -27.66
C HIS A 35 8.54 9.53 -28.91
N LYS A 36 9.58 10.03 -29.58
CA LYS A 36 10.15 9.34 -30.76
C LYS A 36 10.72 7.96 -30.41
N ARG A 37 11.38 7.81 -29.24
CA ARG A 37 11.84 6.50 -28.74
C ARG A 37 10.67 5.61 -28.31
N ARG A 38 9.61 6.19 -27.72
CA ARG A 38 8.38 5.46 -27.39
C ARG A 38 7.76 4.78 -28.60
N LEU A 39 7.67 5.48 -29.75
CA LEU A 39 7.13 4.93 -30.99
C LEU A 39 7.93 3.73 -31.52
N LYS A 40 9.21 3.63 -31.13
CA LYS A 40 10.11 2.53 -31.50
C LYS A 40 10.22 1.46 -30.40
N ASN A 41 9.42 1.53 -29.33
CA ASN A 41 9.54 0.68 -28.13
C ASN A 41 10.99 0.56 -27.63
N ASN A 42 11.70 1.69 -27.56
CA ASN A 42 13.09 1.74 -27.16
C ASN A 42 13.21 2.49 -25.83
N GLU A 43 12.84 1.84 -24.74
CA GLU A 43 12.86 2.38 -23.39
C GLU A 43 14.27 2.70 -22.88
N THR A 44 14.33 3.58 -21.89
CA THR A 44 15.52 3.81 -21.08
C THR A 44 15.50 2.91 -19.85
N SER A 45 14.31 2.69 -19.28
CA SER A 45 14.11 1.87 -18.08
C SER A 45 12.69 1.31 -18.08
N ALA A 46 12.52 0.15 -17.46
CA ALA A 46 11.24 -0.50 -17.24
C ALA A 46 11.17 -0.95 -15.78
N ILE A 47 10.25 -0.38 -15.02
CA ILE A 47 10.07 -0.65 -13.60
C ILE A 47 8.87 -1.58 -13.44
N SER A 48 9.11 -2.78 -12.92
CA SER A 48 8.03 -3.71 -12.57
C SER A 48 7.35 -3.24 -11.29
N LEU A 49 6.03 -3.10 -11.31
CA LEU A 49 5.23 -2.74 -10.13
C LEU A 49 4.77 -3.96 -9.33
N GLY A 50 5.37 -5.13 -9.55
CA GLY A 50 5.01 -6.37 -8.85
C GLY A 50 5.28 -6.32 -7.34
N THR A 51 6.27 -5.52 -6.95
CA THR A 51 6.63 -5.23 -5.55
C THR A 51 6.21 -3.83 -5.11
N PHE A 52 5.26 -3.21 -5.80
CA PHE A 52 4.70 -1.91 -5.42
C PHE A 52 4.17 -1.94 -3.97
N VAL A 53 4.52 -0.92 -3.20
CA VAL A 53 4.08 -0.78 -1.80
C VAL A 53 3.39 0.56 -1.53
N GLY A 54 3.66 1.58 -2.31
CA GLY A 54 3.02 2.89 -2.12
C GLY A 54 3.47 3.97 -3.08
N LEU A 55 2.77 5.11 -2.98
CA LEU A 55 3.17 6.37 -3.59
C LEU A 55 3.39 7.41 -2.49
N GLU A 56 4.29 8.35 -2.76
CA GLU A 56 4.33 9.63 -2.06
C GLU A 56 4.22 10.74 -3.09
N THR A 57 3.29 11.67 -2.92
CA THR A 57 2.94 12.67 -3.93
C THR A 57 2.91 14.08 -3.34
N GLY A 58 3.04 15.09 -4.20
CA GLY A 58 2.77 16.49 -3.82
C GLY A 58 3.88 17.21 -3.06
N PHE A 59 5.10 16.67 -3.00
CA PHE A 59 6.24 17.34 -2.34
C PHE A 59 7.07 18.18 -3.33
N GLU A 60 7.84 19.13 -2.80
CA GLU A 60 8.84 19.86 -3.61
C GLU A 60 10.19 19.13 -3.56
N LEU A 61 10.85 18.98 -4.71
CA LEU A 61 12.20 18.44 -4.76
C LEU A 61 13.06 19.10 -5.84
N LYS A 62 14.19 19.69 -5.42
CA LYS A 62 15.13 20.40 -6.29
C LYS A 62 14.42 21.40 -7.23
N LYS A 63 13.53 22.24 -6.68
CA LYS A 63 12.73 23.26 -7.38
C LYS A 63 11.68 22.71 -8.37
N GLN A 64 11.34 21.43 -8.27
CA GLN A 64 10.20 20.86 -8.99
C GLN A 64 9.08 20.56 -8.02
N ASN A 65 7.86 20.92 -8.42
CA ASN A 65 6.61 20.62 -7.74
C ASN A 65 5.89 19.49 -8.47
N ASN A 66 4.67 19.16 -8.02
CA ASN A 66 3.85 18.09 -8.58
C ASN A 66 4.64 16.78 -8.71
N THR A 67 5.41 16.45 -7.68
CA THR A 67 6.25 15.26 -7.66
C THR A 67 5.43 14.04 -7.24
N MET A 68 5.84 12.90 -7.77
CA MET A 68 5.35 11.57 -7.40
C MET A 68 6.55 10.66 -7.24
N CYS A 69 6.56 9.92 -6.15
CA CYS A 69 7.52 8.88 -5.89
C CYS A 69 6.80 7.53 -5.93
N VAL A 70 7.18 6.66 -6.85
CA VAL A 70 6.69 5.28 -6.94
C VAL A 70 7.66 4.38 -6.21
N ILE A 71 7.16 3.63 -5.22
CA ILE A 71 8.00 2.83 -4.32
C ILE A 71 7.74 1.35 -4.60
N THR A 72 8.79 0.64 -5.01
CA THR A 72 8.84 -0.81 -5.13
C THR A 72 10.05 -1.34 -4.33
N GLN A 73 10.23 -2.64 -4.24
CA GLN A 73 11.41 -3.22 -3.57
C GLN A 73 12.74 -2.86 -4.27
N PRO A 74 12.91 -3.07 -5.60
CA PRO A 74 14.16 -2.75 -6.26
C PRO A 74 14.33 -1.27 -6.61
N ASP A 75 13.22 -0.54 -6.78
CA ASP A 75 13.24 0.79 -7.39
C ASP A 75 12.44 1.82 -6.58
N ILE A 76 13.03 3.00 -6.41
CA ILE A 76 12.29 4.22 -6.10
C ILE A 76 12.36 5.14 -7.31
N LEU A 77 11.22 5.35 -7.95
CA LEU A 77 11.12 6.23 -9.11
C LEU A 77 10.48 7.56 -8.71
N THR A 78 11.27 8.63 -8.74
CA THR A 78 10.76 10.00 -8.55
C THR A 78 10.55 10.71 -9.88
N VAL A 79 9.32 11.19 -10.08
CA VAL A 79 8.87 11.91 -11.27
C VAL A 79 8.29 13.26 -10.86
N SER A 80 8.45 14.30 -11.67
CA SER A 80 7.65 15.53 -11.57
C SER A 80 6.86 15.80 -12.83
N PHE A 81 5.70 16.46 -12.65
CA PHE A 81 4.77 16.79 -13.71
C PHE A 81 4.59 18.31 -13.85
N GLN A 82 4.25 18.75 -15.05
CA GLN A 82 4.06 20.17 -15.33
C GLN A 82 2.85 20.77 -14.60
N ALA A 83 1.84 19.97 -14.29
CA ALA A 83 0.59 20.41 -13.70
C ALA A 83 0.09 19.38 -12.66
N ALA A 84 -0.65 19.86 -11.65
CA ALA A 84 -1.16 19.03 -10.56
C ALA A 84 -2.20 18.00 -11.05
N GLU A 85 -2.98 18.37 -12.06
CA GLU A 85 -3.99 17.49 -12.67
C GLU A 85 -3.34 16.27 -13.32
N ILE A 86 -2.15 16.45 -13.91
CA ILE A 86 -1.37 15.35 -14.48
C ILE A 86 -0.87 14.43 -13.36
N LEU A 87 -0.34 15.00 -12.28
CA LEU A 87 0.06 14.24 -11.09
C LEU A 87 -1.10 13.39 -10.56
N THR A 88 -2.26 14.01 -10.31
CA THR A 88 -3.45 13.33 -9.78
C THR A 88 -3.94 12.22 -10.72
N MET A 89 -3.92 12.45 -12.04
CA MET A 89 -4.26 11.42 -13.01
C MET A 89 -3.32 10.21 -12.93
N TRP A 90 -2.00 10.44 -12.77
CA TRP A 90 -1.01 9.37 -12.62
C TRP A 90 -1.16 8.60 -11.32
N GLU A 91 -1.33 9.32 -10.20
CA GLU A 91 -1.58 8.74 -8.89
C GLU A 91 -2.84 7.84 -8.90
N THR A 92 -3.95 8.37 -9.43
CA THR A 92 -5.22 7.64 -9.56
C THR A 92 -5.05 6.39 -10.40
N TRP A 93 -4.37 6.48 -11.56
CA TRP A 93 -4.17 5.35 -12.44
C TRP A 93 -3.33 4.24 -11.78
N ILE A 94 -2.25 4.62 -11.10
CA ILE A 94 -1.38 3.64 -10.41
C ILE A 94 -2.15 2.98 -9.26
N TYR A 95 -2.86 3.73 -8.43
CA TYR A 95 -3.65 3.14 -7.34
C TYR A 95 -4.82 2.30 -7.83
N HIS A 96 -5.44 2.66 -8.95
CA HIS A 96 -6.46 1.81 -9.57
C HIS A 96 -5.90 0.43 -9.94
N THR A 97 -4.68 0.38 -10.43
CA THR A 97 -4.09 -0.84 -11.01
C THR A 97 -3.28 -1.65 -9.99
N CYS A 98 -2.56 -0.98 -9.09
CA CYS A 98 -1.69 -1.61 -8.09
C CYS A 98 -2.31 -1.68 -6.68
N PHE A 99 -3.51 -1.12 -6.52
CA PHE A 99 -4.22 -0.94 -5.25
C PHE A 99 -3.50 -0.03 -4.26
N LYS A 100 -4.30 0.77 -3.55
CA LYS A 100 -3.78 1.69 -2.54
C LYS A 100 -3.53 0.96 -1.22
N GLY A 101 -2.30 1.10 -0.72
CA GLY A 101 -1.92 0.69 0.63
C GLY A 101 -2.17 1.77 1.67
N SER A 102 -1.56 1.62 2.83
CA SER A 102 -1.63 2.59 3.94
C SER A 102 -0.26 3.19 4.22
N LEU A 103 -0.27 4.44 4.67
CA LEU A 103 0.93 5.19 5.03
C LEU A 103 0.80 5.67 6.47
N PHE A 104 1.82 5.38 7.28
CA PHE A 104 1.96 5.85 8.65
C PHE A 104 3.28 6.60 8.81
N TYR A 105 3.22 7.72 9.52
CA TYR A 105 4.42 8.43 9.98
C TYR A 105 4.77 7.88 11.37
N ALA A 106 6.04 7.55 11.57
CA ALA A 106 6.55 6.97 12.79
C ALA A 106 7.97 7.46 13.05
N GLN A 107 8.47 7.27 14.27
CA GLN A 107 9.90 7.44 14.57
C GLN A 107 10.55 6.05 14.64
N LEU A 108 11.65 5.85 13.94
CA LEU A 108 12.45 4.63 14.09
C LEU A 108 13.27 4.75 15.38
N VAL A 109 13.11 3.83 16.32
CA VAL A 109 13.80 3.88 17.63
C VAL A 109 14.78 2.73 17.84
N ASP A 110 14.69 1.68 17.02
CA ASP A 110 15.64 0.57 17.04
C ASP A 110 15.69 -0.11 15.66
N ALA A 111 16.88 -0.55 15.26
CA ALA A 111 17.16 -1.26 14.02
C ALA A 111 18.51 -2.00 14.14
N PRO A 112 18.72 -3.10 13.38
CA PRO A 112 20.01 -3.80 13.36
C PRO A 112 21.12 -2.90 12.81
N GLU A 113 22.32 -2.94 13.42
CA GLU A 113 23.47 -2.09 13.03
C GLU A 113 23.89 -2.25 11.56
N SER A 114 23.71 -3.46 11.01
CA SER A 114 24.04 -3.77 9.61
C SER A 114 22.94 -3.38 8.62
N SER A 115 21.75 -3.02 9.10
CA SER A 115 20.59 -2.74 8.24
C SER A 115 20.69 -1.36 7.58
N ARG A 116 19.96 -1.18 6.48
CA ARG A 116 19.85 0.12 5.81
C ARG A 116 19.15 1.18 6.67
N ALA A 117 18.36 0.75 7.65
CA ALA A 117 17.59 1.64 8.52
C ALA A 117 18.40 2.22 9.68
N TYR A 118 19.58 1.67 9.98
CA TYR A 118 20.35 2.08 11.15
C TYR A 118 20.76 3.57 11.12
N GLU A 119 21.08 4.09 9.93
CA GLU A 119 21.38 5.52 9.74
C GLU A 119 20.20 6.46 10.06
N SER A 120 18.98 5.91 10.09
CA SER A 120 17.73 6.65 10.31
C SER A 120 17.21 6.49 11.75
N LEU A 121 18.03 5.99 12.67
CA LEU A 121 17.66 5.89 14.09
C LEU A 121 17.32 7.26 14.68
N ASN A 122 16.25 7.29 15.47
CA ASN A 122 15.64 8.47 16.08
C ASN A 122 15.10 9.51 15.09
N CYS A 123 15.03 9.19 13.79
CA CYS A 123 14.43 10.04 12.78
C CYS A 123 12.97 9.67 12.49
N GLU A 124 12.22 10.61 11.92
CA GLU A 124 10.92 10.32 11.32
C GLU A 124 11.11 9.44 10.08
N VAL A 125 10.30 8.39 10.00
CA VAL A 125 10.22 7.46 8.88
C VAL A 125 8.76 7.27 8.47
N ARG A 126 8.57 6.85 7.23
CA ARG A 126 7.28 6.54 6.63
C ARG A 126 7.15 5.02 6.47
N LEU A 127 6.20 4.43 7.18
CA LEU A 127 5.84 3.02 7.05
C LEU A 127 4.71 2.89 6.03
N HIS A 128 5.04 2.29 4.89
CA HIS A 128 4.06 1.87 3.89
C HIS A 128 3.63 0.43 4.18
N ILE A 129 2.32 0.17 4.15
CA ILE A 129 1.72 -1.16 4.28
C ILE A 129 0.90 -1.43 3.03
N HIS A 130 1.19 -2.54 2.35
CA HIS A 130 0.42 -3.04 1.22
C HIS A 130 0.05 -4.51 1.49
N ASP A 131 -0.86 -5.10 0.73
CA ASP A 131 -1.24 -6.50 0.95
C ASP A 131 0.00 -7.41 0.87
N GLY A 132 0.25 -8.14 1.96
CA GLY A 132 1.36 -9.07 2.08
C GLY A 132 2.75 -8.46 2.27
N ARG A 133 2.90 -7.14 2.42
CA ARG A 133 4.24 -6.49 2.54
C ARG A 133 4.24 -5.14 3.24
N ILE A 134 5.39 -4.78 3.78
CA ILE A 134 5.65 -3.46 4.36
C ILE A 134 6.98 -2.89 3.86
N ALA A 135 7.11 -1.57 3.92
CA ALA A 135 8.34 -0.87 3.60
C ALA A 135 8.56 0.33 4.53
N LEU A 136 9.83 0.56 4.89
CA LEU A 136 10.27 1.78 5.56
C LEU A 136 10.97 2.70 4.57
N VAL A 137 10.55 3.96 4.59
CA VAL A 137 11.06 5.01 3.71
C VAL A 137 11.45 6.22 4.53
N ASP A 138 12.60 6.83 4.22
CA ASP A 138 13.03 8.08 4.83
C ASP A 138 13.46 9.11 3.77
N GLY A 139 13.75 10.33 4.24
CA GLY A 139 14.42 11.37 3.45
C GLY A 139 13.57 12.05 2.35
N TYR A 140 14.23 13.01 1.70
CA TYR A 140 13.77 13.73 0.50
C TYR A 140 15.00 14.00 -0.40
N PRO A 141 15.22 13.25 -1.52
CA PRO A 141 14.35 12.24 -2.12
C PRO A 141 14.10 11.04 -1.20
N GLN A 142 12.99 10.34 -1.44
CA GLN A 142 12.64 9.12 -0.75
C GLN A 142 13.73 8.06 -0.95
N ARG A 143 14.12 7.41 0.15
CA ARG A 143 15.04 6.28 0.18
C ARG A 143 14.35 5.08 0.82
N LEU A 144 14.48 3.90 0.20
CA LEU A 144 13.99 2.65 0.77
C LEU A 144 15.01 2.15 1.78
N ILE A 145 14.67 2.22 3.06
CA ILE A 145 15.53 1.80 4.16
C ILE A 145 15.12 0.44 4.75
N GLY A 146 14.08 -0.18 4.19
CA GLY A 146 13.67 -1.55 4.50
C GLY A 146 12.45 -1.97 3.69
N PHE A 147 12.38 -3.25 3.34
CA PHE A 147 11.24 -3.85 2.64
C PHE A 147 11.15 -5.31 3.06
N TRP A 148 9.95 -5.74 3.47
CA TRP A 148 9.73 -7.12 3.89
C TRP A 148 8.38 -7.61 3.40
N PHE A 149 8.35 -8.85 2.91
CA PHE A 149 7.07 -9.55 2.84
C PHE A 149 6.61 -9.86 4.27
N LEU A 150 5.31 -9.79 4.53
CA LEU A 150 4.77 -10.09 5.86
C LEU A 150 5.05 -11.55 6.27
N SER A 151 5.17 -12.45 5.30
CA SER A 151 5.60 -13.84 5.53
C SER A 151 7.04 -13.98 6.04
N GLU A 152 7.85 -12.94 5.92
CA GLU A 152 9.24 -12.89 6.39
C GLU A 152 9.35 -12.27 7.79
N ILE A 153 8.24 -11.74 8.33
CA ILE A 153 8.19 -11.23 9.70
C ILE A 153 7.83 -12.39 10.65
N ILE A 154 8.78 -12.79 11.49
CA ILE A 154 8.63 -13.93 12.40
C ILE A 154 7.79 -13.55 13.62
N ARG A 155 8.01 -12.35 14.15
CA ARG A 155 7.32 -11.84 15.33
C ARG A 155 6.96 -10.40 15.12
N VAL A 156 5.77 -10.03 15.57
CA VAL A 156 5.29 -8.65 15.61
C VAL A 156 4.61 -8.40 16.95
N CYS A 157 4.79 -7.21 17.51
CA CYS A 157 4.15 -6.77 18.74
C CYS A 157 3.73 -5.31 18.59
N PHE A 158 2.54 -5.00 19.10
CA PHE A 158 2.00 -3.66 19.20
C PHE A 158 1.73 -3.37 20.69
N ASN A 159 2.46 -2.44 21.28
CA ASN A 159 2.25 -2.04 22.68
C ASN A 159 2.75 -0.61 22.92
N ASP A 160 2.11 0.16 23.79
CA ASP A 160 2.59 1.49 24.23
C ASP A 160 3.00 2.43 23.06
N ASN A 161 2.16 2.54 22.03
CA ASN A 161 2.45 3.30 20.80
C ASN A 161 3.64 2.79 19.98
N LYS A 162 4.13 1.58 20.26
CA LYS A 162 5.29 0.99 19.62
C LYS A 162 4.88 -0.22 18.76
N LEU A 163 5.38 -0.24 17.53
CA LEU A 163 5.45 -1.43 16.69
C LEU A 163 6.85 -2.01 16.85
N GLN A 164 6.96 -3.28 17.22
CA GLN A 164 8.22 -4.03 17.19
C GLN A 164 8.05 -5.25 16.31
N PHE A 165 9.00 -5.50 15.41
CA PHE A 165 8.97 -6.70 14.59
C PHE A 165 10.37 -7.28 14.38
N PHE A 166 10.43 -8.61 14.37
CA PHE A 166 11.63 -9.36 14.00
C PHE A 166 11.46 -9.86 12.57
N ALA A 167 12.21 -9.26 11.65
CA ALA A 167 12.23 -9.64 10.25
C ALA A 167 13.33 -10.68 9.99
N ASN A 168 13.06 -11.63 9.09
CA ASN A 168 14.01 -12.59 8.54
C ASN A 168 14.16 -12.34 7.04
N ASP A 169 14.93 -11.31 6.71
CA ASP A 169 15.23 -10.97 5.33
C ASP A 169 16.11 -12.05 4.70
N ARG A 170 15.70 -12.57 3.53
CA ARG A 170 16.41 -13.67 2.86
C ARG A 170 17.83 -13.30 2.43
N SER A 171 18.09 -12.02 2.18
CA SER A 171 19.43 -11.55 1.82
C SER A 171 20.34 -11.37 3.04
N GLY A 172 19.75 -11.34 4.25
CA GLY A 172 20.43 -11.07 5.52
C GLY A 172 20.76 -9.59 5.74
N LEU A 173 20.52 -8.71 4.76
CA LEU A 173 20.87 -7.29 4.87
C LEU A 173 19.99 -6.57 5.91
N ASP A 174 18.70 -6.85 5.87
CA ASP A 174 17.71 -6.21 6.73
C ASP A 174 17.09 -7.21 7.74
N ASP A 175 17.85 -8.23 8.13
CA ASP A 175 17.49 -9.22 9.15
C ASP A 175 17.65 -8.65 10.57
N GLY A 176 16.71 -8.98 11.46
CA GLY A 176 16.76 -8.60 12.88
C GLY A 176 15.55 -7.83 13.39
N MET A 177 15.73 -7.21 14.56
CA MET A 177 14.66 -6.52 15.30
C MET A 177 14.58 -5.05 14.93
N TYR A 178 13.37 -4.59 14.60
CA TYR A 178 13.05 -3.19 14.36
C TYR A 178 12.04 -2.70 15.38
N SER A 179 12.14 -1.43 15.75
CA SER A 179 11.17 -0.78 16.62
C SER A 179 10.79 0.60 16.10
N LEU A 180 9.49 0.88 16.05
CA LEU A 180 8.94 2.16 15.63
C LEU A 180 7.96 2.69 16.66
N VAL A 181 7.97 3.99 16.92
CA VAL A 181 6.93 4.69 17.69
C VAL A 181 5.98 5.37 16.73
N CYS A 182 4.68 5.10 16.84
CA CYS A 182 3.63 5.68 16.00
C CYS A 182 2.44 6.12 16.85
N GLY A 183 2.05 7.39 16.73
CA GLY A 183 0.88 7.93 17.45
C GLY A 183 -0.47 7.35 17.02
N ARG A 184 -0.51 6.55 15.94
CA ARG A 184 -1.73 5.90 15.42
C ARG A 184 -1.63 4.37 15.52
N ILE A 185 -1.02 3.85 16.59
CA ILE A 185 -0.65 2.44 16.72
C ILE A 185 -1.82 1.47 16.54
N GLN A 186 -3.00 1.78 17.09
CA GLN A 186 -4.19 0.92 16.96
C GLN A 186 -4.66 0.78 15.51
N LEU A 187 -4.60 1.88 14.75
CA LEU A 187 -4.95 1.84 13.33
C LEU A 187 -3.87 1.14 12.51
N LEU A 188 -2.60 1.36 12.86
CA LEU A 188 -1.46 0.67 12.25
C LEU A 188 -1.59 -0.85 12.45
N GLU A 189 -1.87 -1.30 13.67
CA GLU A 189 -2.11 -2.71 13.99
C GLU A 189 -3.29 -3.28 13.18
N LYS A 190 -4.43 -2.57 13.13
CA LYS A 190 -5.57 -2.99 12.29
C LYS A 190 -5.14 -3.17 10.83
N HIS A 191 -4.41 -2.22 10.26
CA HIS A 191 -3.98 -2.25 8.86
C HIS A 191 -2.95 -3.35 8.60
N TYR A 192 -2.01 -3.58 9.52
CA TYR A 192 -1.04 -4.67 9.47
C TYR A 192 -1.75 -6.04 9.50
N ASN A 193 -2.73 -6.22 10.38
CA ASN A 193 -3.49 -7.46 10.49
C ASN A 193 -4.36 -7.73 9.25
N LEU A 194 -4.93 -6.68 8.65
CA LEU A 194 -5.62 -6.79 7.36
C LEU A 194 -4.65 -7.16 6.24
N ALA A 195 -3.47 -6.55 6.16
CA ALA A 195 -2.48 -6.81 5.12
C ALA A 195 -1.91 -8.23 5.16
N ASN A 196 -1.91 -8.89 6.33
CA ASN A 196 -1.51 -10.29 6.47
C ASN A 196 -2.47 -11.27 5.78
N LYS A 197 -3.68 -10.83 5.44
CA LYS A 197 -4.69 -11.64 4.78
C LYS A 197 -4.87 -11.13 3.35
N PRO A 198 -4.61 -11.95 2.32
CA PRO A 198 -4.63 -11.51 0.93
C PRO A 198 -5.91 -10.73 0.56
N GLY A 199 -5.75 -9.49 0.07
CA GLY A 199 -6.83 -8.66 -0.45
C GLY A 199 -7.66 -7.92 0.60
N LEU A 200 -7.50 -8.19 1.90
CA LEU A 200 -8.35 -7.57 2.92
C LEU A 200 -7.99 -6.10 3.18
N LEU A 201 -6.70 -5.74 3.17
CA LEU A 201 -6.34 -4.32 3.31
C LEU A 201 -6.82 -3.55 2.08
N THR A 202 -6.62 -4.09 0.87
CA THR A 202 -7.13 -3.47 -0.36
C THR A 202 -8.65 -3.26 -0.31
N ALA A 203 -9.42 -4.27 0.10
CA ALA A 203 -10.87 -4.17 0.21
C ALA A 203 -11.29 -3.09 1.22
N PHE A 204 -10.63 -3.06 2.39
CA PHE A 204 -10.86 -2.05 3.42
C PHE A 204 -10.56 -0.62 2.92
N MET A 205 -9.44 -0.44 2.20
CA MET A 205 -9.06 0.86 1.65
C MET A 205 -10.05 1.35 0.59
N LYS A 206 -10.55 0.46 -0.28
CA LYS A 206 -11.58 0.80 -1.27
C LYS A 206 -12.91 1.23 -0.65
N GLN A 207 -13.36 0.54 0.39
CA GLN A 207 -14.60 0.91 1.10
C GLN A 207 -14.50 2.32 1.68
N LYS A 208 -13.35 2.68 2.27
CA LYS A 208 -13.12 4.03 2.79
C LYS A 208 -13.14 5.13 1.73
N GLU A 209 -12.80 4.82 0.49
CA GLU A 209 -12.82 5.78 -0.62
C GLU A 209 -14.20 5.88 -1.29
N GLY A 210 -14.97 4.79 -1.31
CA GLY A 210 -16.29 4.72 -1.96
C GLY A 210 -17.47 5.14 -1.07
N ASP A 211 -17.40 4.85 0.23
CA ASP A 211 -18.53 5.04 1.16
C ASP A 211 -18.23 6.17 2.14
N GLY A 212 -18.90 7.32 1.97
CA GLY A 212 -18.83 8.40 2.94
C GLY A 212 -19.32 7.92 4.31
N LEU A 213 -18.40 7.74 5.27
CA LEU A 213 -18.52 7.69 6.75
C LEU A 213 -19.73 6.99 7.43
N TRP A 214 -20.61 6.27 6.73
CA TRP A 214 -21.89 5.77 7.27
C TRP A 214 -22.05 4.25 7.27
N TYR A 215 -20.97 3.48 7.38
CA TYR A 215 -21.07 2.03 7.55
C TYR A 215 -20.16 1.53 8.66
N GLU A 216 -20.75 0.89 9.67
CA GLU A 216 -20.04 0.23 10.75
C GLU A 216 -19.27 -1.01 10.25
N ASP A 217 -18.08 -1.23 10.84
CA ASP A 217 -17.07 -2.23 10.47
C ASP A 217 -17.67 -3.64 10.35
N LYS A 218 -17.85 -4.14 9.11
CA LYS A 218 -18.20 -5.54 8.86
C LYS A 218 -17.10 -6.55 9.21
N PHE A 219 -15.93 -6.07 9.63
CA PHE A 219 -14.77 -6.89 9.97
C PHE A 219 -14.54 -7.02 11.49
N ALA A 220 -15.46 -6.49 12.32
CA ALA A 220 -15.30 -6.45 13.77
C ALA A 220 -15.70 -7.73 14.51
N ASP A 221 -16.46 -8.66 13.92
CA ASP A 221 -16.95 -9.85 14.65
C ASP A 221 -16.78 -11.14 13.86
N SER A 222 -15.78 -11.93 14.26
CA SER A 222 -15.73 -13.36 13.95
C SER A 222 -15.20 -14.17 15.15
N SER A 223 -15.57 -13.78 16.38
CA SER A 223 -15.16 -14.48 17.60
C SER A 223 -16.28 -14.73 18.61
N GLN A 224 -17.56 -14.58 18.27
CA GLN A 224 -18.67 -15.06 19.10
C GLN A 224 -19.90 -15.47 18.29
N THR A 225 -20.03 -16.75 17.96
CA THR A 225 -21.35 -17.39 17.85
C THR A 225 -21.27 -18.77 18.49
N GLY A 226 -21.55 -18.81 19.80
CA GLY A 226 -21.89 -20.04 20.50
C GLY A 226 -23.26 -20.54 20.01
N ILE A 227 -23.30 -21.78 19.59
CA ILE A 227 -24.52 -22.46 19.17
C ILE A 227 -25.34 -22.77 20.44
N GLN A 228 -26.46 -22.05 20.64
CA GLN A 228 -27.55 -22.49 21.50
C GLN A 228 -28.76 -22.82 20.62
N HIS A 229 -28.98 -24.11 20.36
CA HIS A 229 -30.25 -24.59 19.85
C HIS A 229 -31.21 -24.77 21.03
N SER A 230 -32.28 -23.99 21.08
CA SER A 230 -33.45 -24.27 21.91
C SER A 230 -34.68 -24.48 21.03
N SER A 231 -35.38 -25.54 21.40
CA SER A 231 -36.58 -26.19 20.87
C SER A 231 -37.77 -25.34 20.41
N THR A 232 -38.30 -25.76 19.25
CA THR A 232 -39.72 -26.04 18.95
C THR A 232 -40.75 -24.91 19.11
N PHE A 233 -41.23 -24.39 17.97
CA PHE A 233 -42.51 -23.66 17.86
C PHE A 233 -43.52 -24.48 17.07
N SER A 234 -44.66 -24.76 17.71
CA SER A 234 -45.89 -25.29 17.14
C SER A 234 -46.67 -24.18 16.43
N ILE A 235 -47.11 -24.44 15.20
CA ILE A 235 -47.93 -23.51 14.41
C ILE A 235 -49.40 -23.91 14.55
N GLN A 236 -50.23 -23.02 15.09
CA GLN A 236 -51.69 -23.03 14.93
C GLN A 236 -52.07 -21.89 13.97
N ASN A 237 -52.75 -22.24 12.88
CA ASN A 237 -53.33 -21.33 11.89
C ASN A 237 -54.80 -21.07 12.24
N PRO A 238 -55.33 -19.84 12.06
CA PRO A 238 -56.76 -19.63 11.91
C PRO A 238 -57.13 -19.19 10.47
N ASP A 239 -58.09 -19.93 9.93
CA ASP A 239 -59.26 -19.51 9.15
C ASP A 239 -59.15 -18.51 7.99
N ILE A 240 -59.41 -19.01 6.78
CA ILE A 240 -60.27 -18.33 5.80
C ILE A 240 -61.29 -19.33 5.26
N ASN A 241 -62.55 -18.92 5.36
CA ASN A 241 -63.76 -19.68 5.10
C ASN A 241 -64.32 -19.39 3.69
N GLN A 242 -65.01 -20.40 3.15
CA GLN A 242 -66.14 -20.37 2.21
C GLN A 242 -65.96 -20.18 0.69
N LEU A 243 -66.49 -21.19 -0.04
CA LEU A 243 -67.55 -21.20 -1.07
C LEU A 243 -67.27 -22.42 -1.99
N GLY A 244 -68.15 -23.36 -2.33
CA GLY A 244 -69.58 -23.57 -2.18
C GLY A 244 -70.01 -24.59 -3.26
N LEU A 245 -70.61 -25.70 -2.84
CA LEU A 245 -71.62 -26.56 -3.50
C LEU A 245 -71.63 -26.75 -5.03
N SER A 246 -71.34 -27.99 -5.46
CA SER A 246 -72.31 -28.94 -6.05
C SER A 246 -71.65 -30.29 -6.28
#